data_AF-A0A8H6R116-F1
#
_entry.id   AF-A0A8H6R116-F1
#
_cell.length_a   1.000
_cell.length_b   1.000
_cell.length_c   1.000
_cell.angle_alpha   90.00
_cell.angle_beta   90.00
_cell.angle_gamma   90.00
#
_symmetry.space_group_name_H-M   'P 1'
#
loop_
_entity.id
_entity.type
_entity.pdbx_description
1 polymer ?
#
loop_
_entity_poly.entity_id
_entity_poly.type
_entity_poly.pdbx_seq_one_letter_code
_entity_poly.pdbx_strand_id
1 'polypeptide(L)'
;MHLMYVLDKDGKRVYTLKKVLNGEVTKSAHPARFSPDDKYSRHRVTLKRRYGLLLTQQPGTNLCLKRHQLEKLTNSTEKTNAAL
;
A
#
# COMPACT_ATOMS: atom_id res chain seq x y z
N MET A 1 22.60 -5.71 -6.88
CA MET A 1 21.35 -5.99 -7.62
C MET A 1 21.40 -5.31 -8.98
N HIS A 2 21.44 -6.09 -10.06
CA HIS A 2 21.60 -5.57 -11.42
C HIS A 2 20.27 -5.41 -12.18
N LEU A 3 19.19 -6.04 -11.70
CA LEU A 3 17.90 -5.96 -12.36
C LEU A 3 17.24 -4.61 -12.11
N MET A 4 16.92 -3.91 -13.19
CA MET A 4 16.29 -2.60 -13.21
C MET A 4 14.94 -2.68 -13.94
N TYR A 5 14.11 -1.65 -13.80
CA TYR A 5 12.86 -1.53 -14.54
C TYR A 5 12.47 -0.08 -14.83
N VAL A 6 11.59 0.09 -15.83
CA VAL A 6 10.79 1.30 -16.09
C VAL A 6 9.30 0.93 -16.12
N LEU A 7 8.43 1.92 -15.95
CA LEU A 7 6.99 1.72 -16.06
C LEU A 7 6.54 2.03 -17.50
N ASP A 8 5.82 1.11 -18.10
CA ASP A 8 5.16 1.33 -19.39
C ASP A 8 3.89 2.19 -19.21
N LYS A 9 3.28 2.60 -20.32
CA LYS A 9 2.02 3.38 -20.36
C LYS A 9 0.88 2.70 -19.60
N ASP A 10 0.86 1.37 -19.59
CA ASP A 10 -0.11 0.54 -18.88
C ASP A 10 0.23 0.34 -17.39
N GLY A 11 1.32 0.95 -16.89
CA GLY A 11 1.81 0.76 -15.52
C GLY A 11 2.49 -0.59 -15.26
N LYS A 12 2.72 -1.40 -16.31
CA LYS A 12 3.47 -2.66 -16.22
C LYS A 12 4.98 -2.39 -16.15
N ARG A 13 5.72 -3.25 -15.43
CA ARG A 13 7.17 -3.14 -15.31
C ARG A 13 7.85 -3.78 -16.51
N VAL A 14 8.68 -3.03 -17.22
CA VAL A 14 9.58 -3.53 -18.27
C VAL A 14 10.99 -3.63 -17.68
N TYR A 15 11.54 -4.84 -17.64
CA TYR A 15 12.82 -5.11 -17.01
C TYR A 15 14.01 -4.90 -17.95
N THR A 16 15.13 -4.47 -17.37
CA THR A 16 16.38 -4.24 -18.10
C THR A 16 17.58 -4.30 -17.17
N LEU A 17 18.78 -4.47 -17.74
CA LEU A 17 20.05 -4.36 -17.01
C LEU A 17 20.68 -2.96 -17.17
N LYS A 18 20.16 -2.14 -18.10
CA LYS A 18 20.67 -0.79 -18.38
C LYS A 18 20.28 0.19 -17.27
N LYS A 19 21.17 1.13 -16.95
CA LYS A 19 20.94 2.20 -15.95
C LYS A 19 20.14 3.38 -16.49
N VAL A 20 20.21 3.59 -17.80
CA VAL A 20 19.44 4.61 -18.52
C VAL A 20 18.81 3.93 -19.73
N LEU A 21 17.52 4.18 -19.94
CA LEU A 21 16.77 3.65 -21.07
C LEU A 21 15.89 4.78 -21.62
N ASN A 22 16.05 5.12 -22.91
CA ASN A 22 15.31 6.19 -23.58
C ASN A 22 15.35 7.56 -22.87
N GLY A 23 16.47 7.88 -22.21
CA GLY A 23 16.65 9.13 -21.45
C GLY A 23 16.09 9.09 -20.01
N GLU A 24 15.33 8.06 -19.63
CA GLU A 24 14.87 7.86 -18.25
C GLU A 24 15.87 7.01 -17.45
N VAL A 25 16.11 7.41 -16.19
CA VAL A 25 16.92 6.64 -15.24
C VAL A 25 16.09 5.46 -14.73
N THR A 26 16.62 4.25 -14.89
CA THR A 26 15.91 3.03 -14.49
C THR A 26 15.94 2.82 -12.98
N LYS A 27 14.88 2.20 -12.43
CA LYS A 27 14.73 1.96 -11.00
C LYS A 27 15.12 0.53 -10.64
N SER A 28 15.64 0.30 -9.43
CA SER A 28 15.94 -1.06 -8.96
C SER A 28 14.65 -1.89 -8.90
N ALA A 29 14.67 -3.08 -9.51
CA ALA A 29 13.54 -4.01 -9.45
C ALA A 29 13.37 -4.64 -8.05
N HIS A 30 14.40 -4.57 -7.22
CA HIS A 30 14.41 -5.18 -5.90
C HIS A 30 13.98 -4.16 -4.83
N PRO A 31 13.15 -4.57 -3.85
CA PRO A 31 12.76 -3.71 -2.75
C PRO A 31 13.97 -3.35 -1.86
N ALA A 32 13.84 -2.25 -1.12
CA ALA A 32 14.82 -1.90 -0.10
C ALA A 32 14.91 -3.01 0.96
N ARG A 33 16.13 -3.31 1.42
CA ARG A 33 16.37 -4.35 2.43
C ARG A 33 15.64 -4.01 3.72
N PHE A 34 14.87 -4.95 4.24
CA PHE A 34 14.33 -4.84 5.59
C PHE A 34 15.42 -5.20 6.61
N SER A 35 15.51 -4.42 7.69
CA SER A 35 16.41 -4.72 8.80
C SER A 35 15.66 -4.44 10.10
N PRO A 36 15.60 -5.41 11.03
CA PRO A 36 14.88 -5.22 12.30
C PRO A 36 15.43 -4.08 13.15
N ASP A 37 16.72 -3.77 13.01
CA ASP A 37 17.45 -2.72 13.73
C ASP A 37 17.50 -1.37 12.98
N ASP A 38 16.57 -1.13 12.05
CA ASP A 38 16.51 0.12 11.28
C ASP A 38 16.28 1.36 12.18
N LYS A 39 17.38 2.02 12.54
CA LYS A 39 17.44 3.25 13.35
C LYS A 39 16.61 4.40 12.74
N TYR A 40 16.41 4.43 11.42
CA TYR A 40 15.70 5.51 10.72
C TYR A 40 14.22 5.20 10.48
N SER A 41 13.70 4.09 10.99
CA SER A 41 12.28 3.72 10.91
C SER A 41 11.35 4.84 11.38
N ARG A 42 11.62 5.43 12.56
CA ARG A 42 10.85 6.56 13.11
C ARG A 42 10.84 7.76 12.15
N HIS A 43 12.00 8.14 11.64
CA HIS A 43 12.15 9.29 10.73
C HIS A 43 11.35 9.10 9.44
N ARG A 44 11.38 7.88 8.88
CA ARG A 44 10.61 7.52 7.67
C ARG A 44 9.11 7.66 7.90
N VAL A 45 8.59 7.20 9.04
CA VAL A 45 7.17 7.33 9.37
C VAL A 45 6.78 8.79 9.59
N THR A 46 7.60 9.58 10.30
CA THR A 46 7.35 11.01 10.52
C THR A 46 7.32 11.79 9.21
N LEU A 47 8.24 11.53 8.29
CA LEU A 47 8.24 12.14 6.96
C LEU A 47 6.95 11.81 6.19
N LYS A 48 6.57 10.53 6.13
CA LYS A 48 5.31 10.12 5.47
C LYS A 48 4.10 10.82 6.08
N ARG A 49 4.06 10.96 7.42
CA ARG A 49 2.98 11.64 8.14
C ARG A 49 2.87 13.13 7.79
N ARG A 50 4.00 13.84 7.72
CA ARG A 50 4.04 15.28 7.41
C ARG A 50 3.51 15.58 6.00
N TYR A 51 3.77 14.70 5.05
CA TYR A 51 3.31 14.87 3.66
C TYR A 51 1.98 14.17 3.36
N GLY A 52 1.26 13.65 4.37
CA GLY A 52 -0.03 12.99 4.14
C GLY A 52 0.08 11.66 3.37
N LEU A 53 1.27 11.06 3.26
CA LEU A 53 1.54 9.88 2.44
C LEU A 53 1.21 8.56 3.18
N LEU A 54 0.81 8.62 4.45
CA LEU A 54 0.38 7.40 5.15
C LEU A 54 -0.99 6.97 4.62
N LEU A 55 -1.15 5.67 4.40
CA LEU A 55 -2.42 5.10 3.97
C LEU A 55 -3.57 5.49 4.91
N THR A 56 -3.32 5.54 6.22
CA THR A 56 -4.30 5.94 7.25
C THR A 56 -4.76 7.40 7.16
N GLN A 57 -4.06 8.26 6.41
CA GLN A 57 -4.42 9.66 6.19
C GLN A 57 -5.24 9.87 4.90
N GLN A 58 -5.26 8.86 4.01
CA GLN A 58 -5.93 8.96 2.72
C GLN A 58 -7.45 8.71 2.87
N PRO A 59 -8.31 9.48 2.20
CA PRO A 59 -9.76 9.27 2.26
C PRO A 59 -10.13 7.90 1.68
N GLY A 60 -10.98 7.14 2.38
CA GLY A 60 -11.47 5.83 1.92
C GLY A 60 -10.69 4.61 2.43
N THR A 61 -9.56 4.78 3.13
CA THR A 61 -8.77 3.68 3.73
C THR A 61 -9.21 3.31 5.16
N ASN A 62 -10.43 3.70 5.55
CA ASN A 62 -11.06 3.34 6.81
C ASN A 62 -11.45 1.85 6.83
N LEU A 63 -10.48 0.95 6.70
CA LEU A 63 -10.65 -0.49 6.92
C LEU A 63 -11.05 -0.80 8.37
N CYS A 64 -10.78 0.11 9.31
CA CYS A 64 -11.06 -0.08 10.73
C CYS A 64 -12.50 0.31 11.16
N LEU A 65 -13.15 1.29 10.49
CA LEU A 65 -14.44 1.82 10.96
C LEU A 65 -15.67 1.02 10.48
N LYS A 66 -15.52 -0.02 9.65
CA LYS A 66 -16.65 -0.84 9.17
C LYS A 66 -17.05 -2.03 10.06
N ARG A 67 -16.34 -2.33 11.16
CA ARG A 67 -16.76 -3.45 12.05
C ARG A 67 -18.09 -3.17 12.74
N HIS A 68 -18.30 -1.94 13.23
CA HIS A 68 -19.47 -1.63 14.04
C HIS A 68 -20.78 -1.49 13.24
N GLN A 69 -20.69 -1.25 11.92
CA GLN A 69 -21.86 -1.20 11.03
C GLN A 69 -22.26 -2.58 10.50
N LEU A 70 -21.33 -3.53 10.37
CA LEU A 70 -21.63 -4.88 9.86
C LEU A 70 -22.41 -5.74 10.88
N GLU A 71 -22.10 -5.60 12.19
CA GLU A 71 -22.81 -6.32 13.27
C GLU A 71 -24.30 -5.94 13.37
N LYS A 72 -24.68 -4.73 12.93
CA LYS A 72 -26.09 -4.31 12.94
C LYS A 72 -26.92 -4.98 11.84
N LEU A 73 -26.28 -5.44 10.76
CA LEU A 73 -26.96 -6.10 9.63
C LEU A 73 -27.15 -7.61 9.86
N THR A 74 -26.24 -8.27 10.59
CA THR A 74 -26.35 -9.70 10.92
C THR A 74 -27.42 -9.96 11.97
N ASN A 75 -27.61 -9.04 12.91
CA ASN A 75 -28.60 -9.18 13.99
C ASN A 75 -30.05 -8.88 13.56
N SER A 76 -30.26 -8.26 12.38
CA SER A 76 -31.60 -8.06 11.82
C SER A 76 -32.12 -9.25 11.03
N THR A 77 -31.22 -10.05 10.42
CA THR A 77 -31.61 -11.23 9.62
C THR A 77 -31.97 -12.45 10.47
N GLU A 78 -31.46 -12.54 11.70
CA GLU A 78 -31.81 -13.64 12.62
C GLU A 78 -33.19 -13.46 13.26
N LYS A 79 -33.65 -12.20 13.44
CA LYS A 79 -34.97 -11.92 14.05
C LYS A 79 -36.16 -12.18 13.12
N THR A 80 -35.96 -12.18 11.80
CA THR A 80 -37.04 -12.48 10.83
C THR A 80 -37.23 -13.97 10.58
N ASN A 81 -36.20 -14.80 10.80
CA ASN A 81 -36.26 -16.25 10.56
C ASN A 81 -36.67 -17.07 11.80
N ALA A 82 -36.83 -16.43 12.96
CA ALA A 82 -37.34 -17.05 14.19
C ALA A 82 -38.87 -16.84 14.39
N ALA A 83 -39.55 -16.19 13.44
CA ALA A 83 -40.97 -15.84 13.50
C ALA A 83 -41.83 -16.57 12.45
N LEU A 84 -41.30 -17.65 11.85
CA LEU A 84 -42.00 -18.63 11.02
C LEU A 84 -41.78 -20.03 11.63
#